data_AF-A0A3E1Y7E7-F1
#
_entry.id   AF-A0A3E1Y7E7-F1
#
_cell.length_a   1.000
_cell.length_b   1.000
_cell.length_c   1.000
_cell.angle_alpha   90.00
_cell.angle_beta   90.00
_cell.angle_gamma   90.00
#
_symmetry.space_group_name_H-M   'P 1'
#
loop_
_entity.id
_entity.type
_entity.pdbx_description
1 polymer ?
#
loop_
_entity_poly.entity_id
_entity_poly.type
_entity_poly.pdbx_seq_one_letter_code
_entity_poly.pdbx_strand_id
1 'polypeptide(L)'
;MRAIASYDTTAVTELFNTTPIGLHLIYSDSASSQTTGFLKGNLRWNKLTVTSSNGSVQNGVLQFNRQRLINDNYRITLTVTLKDNETVQTVLTLPRVVGIRFNLYSDSIKRGVHYYLNVEGQFSSHKVFPLDTSVLRFATSDGQLIGQDLLLPKQDTSKSIIIEAWYKPNSNYYLRTVVPVKQAPDNDSLLTDPDQLFKKKKRN
;
A
#
# COMPACT_ATOMS: atom_id res chain seq x y z
N MET A 1 -8.22 29.77 -19.90
CA MET A 1 -7.24 29.33 -18.89
C MET A 1 -7.02 27.81 -18.93
N ARG A 2 -5.89 27.30 -18.44
CA ARG A 2 -5.62 25.87 -18.23
C ARG A 2 -5.18 25.63 -16.77
N ALA A 3 -5.58 24.51 -16.19
CA ALA A 3 -5.08 24.03 -14.91
C ALA A 3 -4.32 22.71 -15.07
N ILE A 4 -3.29 22.52 -14.25
CA ILE A 4 -2.56 21.26 -14.11
C ILE A 4 -2.55 20.93 -12.62
N ALA A 5 -3.12 19.77 -12.28
CA ALA A 5 -3.08 19.22 -10.93
C ALA A 5 -1.90 18.27 -10.75
N SER A 6 -1.30 18.30 -9.56
CA SER A 6 -0.26 17.38 -9.11
C SER A 6 -0.47 17.04 -7.64
N TYR A 7 0.05 15.89 -7.22
CA TYR A 7 0.06 15.49 -5.81
C TYR A 7 1.50 15.37 -5.30
N ASP A 8 1.66 15.42 -3.99
CA ASP A 8 2.96 15.26 -3.35
C ASP A 8 3.42 13.80 -3.40
N THR A 9 4.39 13.54 -4.27
CA THR A 9 4.96 12.19 -4.44
C THR A 9 5.78 11.74 -3.23
N THR A 10 6.16 12.64 -2.32
CA THR A 10 6.83 12.26 -1.07
C THR A 10 5.85 11.73 -0.03
N ALA A 11 4.57 12.13 -0.11
CA ALA A 11 3.51 11.62 0.75
C ALA A 11 3.19 10.14 0.47
N VAL A 12 2.64 9.44 1.46
CA VAL A 12 2.32 8.00 1.40
C VAL A 12 0.88 7.78 0.86
N THR A 13 0.62 8.35 -0.31
CA THR A 13 -0.71 8.34 -0.96
C THR A 13 -1.19 6.92 -1.29
N GLU A 14 -0.27 5.99 -1.47
CA GLU A 14 -0.53 4.58 -1.73
C GLU A 14 -1.33 3.93 -0.58
N LEU A 15 -1.04 4.34 0.66
CA LEU A 15 -1.63 3.76 1.87
C LEU A 15 -2.75 4.61 2.46
N PHE A 16 -2.67 5.93 2.35
CA PHE A 16 -3.63 6.83 2.98
C PHE A 16 -4.65 7.42 2.01
N ASN A 17 -5.88 7.61 2.49
CA ASN A 17 -6.99 8.23 1.76
C ASN A 17 -6.88 9.76 1.68
N THR A 18 -5.65 10.27 1.74
CA THR A 18 -5.34 11.69 1.76
C THR A 18 -4.00 11.96 1.11
N THR A 19 -3.89 13.08 0.40
CA THR A 19 -2.61 13.52 -0.15
C THR A 19 -2.60 15.05 -0.34
N PRO A 20 -1.49 15.74 -0.05
CA PRO A 20 -1.31 17.11 -0.49
C PRO A 20 -1.36 17.20 -2.02
N ILE A 21 -2.06 18.19 -2.53
CA ILE A 21 -2.17 18.49 -3.95
C ILE A 21 -1.77 19.94 -4.22
N GLY A 22 -1.46 20.22 -5.47
CA GLY A 22 -1.20 21.57 -5.96
C GLY A 22 -1.77 21.79 -7.34
N LEU A 23 -2.12 23.04 -7.61
CA LEU A 23 -2.63 23.50 -8.90
C LEU A 23 -1.65 24.50 -9.51
N HIS A 24 -1.30 24.27 -10.76
CA HIS A 24 -0.59 25.22 -11.62
C HIS A 24 -1.59 25.75 -12.66
N LEU A 25 -1.94 27.02 -12.54
CA LEU A 25 -2.83 27.74 -13.45
C LEU A 25 -2.01 28.47 -14.50
N ILE A 26 -2.41 28.36 -15.75
CA ILE A 26 -1.81 29.03 -16.91
C ILE A 26 -2.91 29.85 -17.58
N TYR A 27 -2.74 31.17 -17.60
CA TYR A 27 -3.69 32.14 -18.11
C TYR A 27 -3.53 32.35 -19.62
N SER A 28 -4.49 33.02 -20.25
CA SER A 28 -4.49 33.26 -21.71
C SER A 28 -3.33 34.14 -22.17
N ASP A 29 -2.83 35.02 -21.30
CA ASP A 29 -1.67 35.88 -21.52
C ASP A 29 -0.33 35.20 -21.23
N SER A 30 -0.33 33.87 -21.01
CA SER A 30 0.82 33.06 -20.61
C SER A 30 1.35 33.35 -19.19
N ALA A 31 0.71 34.22 -18.41
CA ALA A 31 1.00 34.30 -16.99
C ALA A 31 0.68 32.96 -16.32
N SER A 32 1.38 32.66 -15.23
CA SER A 32 1.15 31.45 -14.47
C SER A 32 1.11 31.70 -12.97
N SER A 33 0.35 30.89 -12.25
CA SER A 33 0.28 30.92 -10.80
C SER A 33 0.22 29.52 -10.23
N GLN A 34 0.87 29.33 -9.10
CA GLN A 34 0.89 28.05 -8.40
C GLN A 34 0.34 28.20 -7.00
N THR A 35 -0.39 27.19 -6.53
CA THR A 35 -0.94 27.20 -5.18
C THR A 35 0.14 27.14 -4.10
N THR A 36 -0.09 27.82 -2.99
CA THR A 36 0.70 27.69 -1.75
C THR A 36 0.66 26.25 -1.22
N GLY A 37 1.64 25.86 -0.38
CA GLY A 37 1.72 24.51 0.20
C GLY A 37 2.69 23.63 -0.59
N PHE A 38 2.22 22.50 -1.10
CA PHE A 38 3.04 21.53 -1.85
C PHE A 38 3.88 22.18 -2.97
N LEU A 39 3.25 22.98 -3.84
CA LEU A 39 3.94 23.65 -4.96
C LEU A 39 4.72 24.91 -4.56
N LYS A 40 4.64 25.34 -3.30
CA LYS A 40 5.33 26.54 -2.78
C LYS A 40 5.07 27.83 -3.59
N GLY A 41 3.93 27.91 -4.29
CA GLY A 41 3.54 29.10 -5.03
C GLY A 41 2.92 30.19 -4.15
N ASN A 42 2.40 31.24 -4.79
CA ASN A 42 1.82 32.42 -4.12
C ASN A 42 0.29 32.46 -4.14
N LEU A 43 -0.38 31.60 -4.92
CA LEU A 43 -1.84 31.55 -5.00
C LEU A 43 -2.41 30.85 -3.77
N ARG A 44 -3.07 31.61 -2.91
CA ARG A 44 -3.68 31.06 -1.69
C ARG A 44 -4.93 30.25 -2.01
N TRP A 45 -5.11 29.11 -1.35
CA TRP A 45 -6.27 28.22 -1.54
C TRP A 45 -7.62 28.91 -1.29
N ASN A 46 -7.69 29.89 -0.39
CA ASN A 46 -8.92 30.67 -0.15
C ASN A 46 -9.30 31.63 -1.29
N LYS A 47 -8.50 31.71 -2.36
CA LYS A 47 -8.83 32.42 -3.60
C LYS A 47 -9.46 31.50 -4.65
N LEU A 48 -9.56 30.21 -4.37
CA LEU A 48 -10.09 29.19 -5.27
C LEU A 48 -11.24 28.44 -4.60
N THR A 49 -12.22 28.03 -5.38
CA THR A 49 -13.16 26.97 -5.01
C THR A 49 -12.78 25.73 -5.80
N VAL A 50 -12.45 24.64 -5.09
CA VAL A 50 -12.04 23.39 -5.73
C VAL A 50 -12.99 22.29 -5.31
N THR A 51 -13.62 21.65 -6.29
CA THR A 51 -14.45 20.46 -6.08
C THR A 51 -13.79 19.24 -6.71
N SER A 52 -14.08 18.06 -6.17
CA SER A 52 -13.48 16.80 -6.59
C SER A 52 -14.56 15.80 -7.01
N SER A 53 -14.29 15.02 -8.04
CA SER A 53 -15.14 13.88 -8.41
C SER A 53 -15.10 12.75 -7.38
N ASN A 54 -14.09 12.73 -6.50
CA ASN A 54 -13.94 11.74 -5.43
C ASN A 54 -13.41 12.42 -4.15
N GLY A 55 -14.27 12.52 -3.14
CA GLY A 55 -13.96 13.13 -1.85
C GLY A 55 -13.96 14.65 -1.88
N SER A 56 -13.04 15.28 -1.15
CA SER A 56 -13.04 16.73 -0.92
C SER A 56 -11.63 17.30 -0.92
N VAL A 57 -11.52 18.58 -1.28
CA VAL A 57 -10.26 19.34 -1.22
C VAL A 57 -10.40 20.43 -0.17
N GLN A 58 -9.47 20.48 0.78
CA GLN A 58 -9.41 21.52 1.80
C GLN A 58 -7.97 22.00 1.96
N ASN A 59 -7.73 23.30 1.75
CA ASN A 59 -6.42 23.93 1.92
C ASN A 59 -5.26 23.19 1.26
N GLY A 60 -5.50 22.66 0.04
CA GLY A 60 -4.49 21.91 -0.72
C GLY A 60 -4.26 20.49 -0.26
N VAL A 61 -5.14 19.94 0.57
CA VAL A 61 -5.18 18.52 0.91
C VAL A 61 -6.41 17.90 0.27
N LEU A 62 -6.20 16.86 -0.53
CA LEU A 62 -7.27 16.04 -1.10
C LEU A 62 -7.51 14.85 -0.17
N GLN A 63 -8.73 14.71 0.33
CA GLN A 63 -9.23 13.47 0.93
C GLN A 63 -10.07 12.73 -0.11
N PHE A 64 -9.94 11.41 -0.21
CA PHE A 64 -10.62 10.62 -1.24
C PHE A 64 -11.03 9.23 -0.72
N ASN A 65 -11.98 8.59 -1.42
CA ASN A 65 -12.34 7.19 -1.16
C ASN A 65 -11.55 6.28 -2.10
N ARG A 66 -10.73 5.37 -1.54
CA ARG A 66 -9.89 4.45 -2.33
C ARG A 66 -10.68 3.45 -3.15
N GLN A 67 -11.79 2.91 -2.64
CA GLN A 67 -12.59 1.95 -3.41
C GLN A 67 -13.19 2.62 -4.65
N ARG A 68 -13.67 3.85 -4.51
CA ARG A 68 -14.13 4.65 -5.64
C ARG A 68 -12.98 5.02 -6.59
N LEU A 69 -11.81 5.37 -6.04
CA LEU A 69 -10.62 5.68 -6.84
C LEU A 69 -10.21 4.52 -7.75
N ILE A 70 -10.26 3.29 -7.21
CA ILE A 70 -10.02 2.06 -7.97
C ILE A 70 -11.02 1.95 -9.13
N ASN A 71 -12.31 2.13 -8.87
CA ASN A 71 -13.36 2.06 -9.90
C ASN A 71 -13.20 3.16 -10.97
N ASP A 72 -12.69 4.32 -10.57
CA ASP A 72 -12.44 5.49 -11.44
C ASP A 72 -11.05 5.40 -12.13
N ASN A 73 -10.43 4.23 -12.19
CA ASN A 73 -9.13 3.98 -12.81
C ASN A 73 -8.01 4.91 -12.29
N TYR A 74 -8.06 5.21 -10.99
CA TYR A 74 -7.11 6.07 -10.28
C TYR A 74 -7.07 7.52 -10.76
N ARG A 75 -8.13 7.99 -11.42
CA ARG A 75 -8.26 9.35 -11.93
C ARG A 75 -9.28 10.12 -11.11
N ILE A 76 -8.92 11.32 -10.68
CA ILE A 76 -9.81 12.26 -9.99
C ILE A 76 -9.91 13.52 -10.84
N THR A 77 -11.12 13.93 -11.18
CA THR A 77 -11.37 15.21 -11.84
C THR A 77 -11.52 16.28 -10.77
N LEU A 78 -10.73 17.34 -10.88
CA LEU A 78 -10.83 18.53 -10.06
C LEU A 78 -11.42 19.65 -10.91
N THR A 79 -12.50 20.26 -10.41
CA THR A 79 -13.08 21.46 -10.98
C THR A 79 -12.64 22.65 -10.14
N VAL A 80 -11.89 23.57 -10.74
CA VAL A 80 -11.30 24.74 -10.11
C VAL A 80 -12.06 25.97 -10.60
N THR A 81 -12.64 26.71 -9.67
CA THR A 81 -13.35 27.96 -9.92
C THR A 81 -12.61 29.12 -9.26
N LEU A 82 -12.30 30.15 -10.05
CA LEU A 82 -11.68 31.38 -9.58
C LEU A 82 -12.74 32.39 -9.10
N LYS A 83 -12.32 33.48 -8.48
CA LYS A 83 -13.22 34.51 -7.91
C LYS A 83 -14.08 35.24 -8.93
N ASP A 84 -13.65 35.27 -10.18
CA ASP A 84 -14.36 35.82 -11.34
C ASP A 84 -15.33 34.81 -11.97
N ASN A 85 -15.56 33.67 -11.31
CA ASN A 85 -16.35 32.53 -11.79
C ASN A 85 -15.80 31.85 -13.05
N GLU A 86 -14.54 32.10 -13.45
CA GLU A 86 -13.91 31.27 -14.48
C GLU A 86 -13.69 29.86 -13.90
N THR A 87 -14.16 28.84 -14.61
CA THR A 87 -14.04 27.44 -14.21
C THR A 87 -13.16 26.67 -15.19
N VAL A 88 -12.25 25.87 -14.65
CA VAL A 88 -11.39 24.97 -15.42
C VAL A 88 -11.34 23.60 -14.76
N GLN A 89 -11.32 22.55 -15.58
CA GLN A 89 -11.14 21.19 -15.10
C GLN A 89 -9.71 20.71 -15.33
N THR A 90 -9.23 19.87 -14.42
CA THR A 90 -7.97 19.15 -14.56
C THR A 90 -8.14 17.75 -13.97
N VAL A 91 -7.35 16.79 -14.47
CA VAL A 91 -7.35 15.43 -13.97
C VAL A 91 -6.08 15.15 -13.19
N LEU A 92 -6.24 14.65 -11.97
CA LEU A 92 -5.17 14.13 -11.14
C LEU A 92 -5.17 12.60 -11.25
N THR A 93 -4.02 12.00 -11.56
CA THR A 93 -3.86 10.54 -11.52
C THR A 93 -3.06 10.17 -10.28
N LEU A 94 -3.63 9.32 -9.42
CA LEU A 94 -3.01 8.87 -8.19
C LEU A 94 -2.31 7.51 -8.37
N PRO A 95 -1.38 7.14 -7.46
CA PRO A 95 -0.67 5.86 -7.53
C PRO A 95 -1.60 4.64 -7.58
N ARG A 96 -1.24 3.67 -8.40
CA ARG A 96 -1.92 2.37 -8.50
C ARG A 96 -0.95 1.21 -8.39
N VAL A 97 -1.47 0.03 -8.03
CA VAL A 97 -0.68 -1.21 -8.05
C VAL A 97 -0.38 -1.60 -9.50
N VAL A 98 0.91 -1.82 -9.78
CA VAL A 98 1.44 -2.25 -11.09
C VAL A 98 2.08 -3.64 -11.04
N GLY A 99 2.24 -4.22 -9.84
CA GLY A 99 2.70 -5.58 -9.64
C GLY A 99 2.57 -5.99 -8.18
N ILE A 100 2.58 -7.29 -7.91
CA ILE A 100 2.55 -7.85 -6.55
C ILE A 100 3.58 -8.97 -6.40
N ARG A 101 4.05 -9.23 -5.18
CA ARG A 101 4.92 -10.38 -4.85
C ARG A 101 4.71 -10.85 -3.42
N PHE A 102 5.00 -12.12 -3.15
CA PHE A 102 5.16 -12.61 -1.78
C PHE A 102 6.49 -12.10 -1.19
N ASN A 103 6.46 -11.68 0.07
CA ASN A 103 7.65 -11.34 0.86
C ASN A 103 7.63 -12.12 2.19
N LEU A 104 7.74 -13.45 2.10
CA LEU A 104 7.58 -14.36 3.23
C LEU A 104 8.79 -14.31 4.18
N TYR A 105 8.51 -14.32 5.49
CA TYR A 105 9.54 -14.14 6.53
C TYR A 105 10.29 -15.41 6.92
N SER A 106 9.77 -16.59 6.60
CA SER A 106 10.50 -17.85 6.73
C SER A 106 10.26 -18.77 5.55
N ASP A 107 11.26 -19.63 5.32
CA ASP A 107 11.29 -20.64 4.27
C ASP A 107 10.29 -21.78 4.51
N SER A 108 9.79 -21.94 5.74
CA SER A 108 8.95 -23.04 6.17
C SER A 108 7.88 -22.63 7.17
N ILE A 109 6.74 -23.33 7.13
CA ILE A 109 5.62 -23.16 8.06
C ILE A 109 5.81 -24.08 9.26
N LYS A 110 5.58 -23.56 10.47
CA LYS A 110 5.50 -24.36 11.70
C LYS A 110 4.04 -24.68 12.02
N ARG A 111 3.75 -25.92 12.44
CA ARG A 111 2.40 -26.33 12.86
C ARG A 111 2.06 -25.72 14.22
N GLY A 112 0.80 -25.32 14.38
CA GLY A 112 0.30 -24.66 15.59
C GLY A 112 0.84 -23.23 15.81
N VAL A 113 1.47 -22.63 14.80
CA VAL A 113 2.00 -21.26 14.83
C VAL A 113 1.40 -20.46 13.68
N HIS A 114 1.05 -19.21 13.93
CA HIS A 114 0.59 -18.30 12.88
C HIS A 114 1.74 -17.97 11.93
N TYR A 115 1.50 -18.22 10.64
CA TYR A 115 2.43 -17.91 9.57
C TYR A 115 1.89 -16.73 8.76
N TYR A 116 2.47 -15.56 8.98
CA TYR A 116 2.03 -14.32 8.35
C TYR A 116 2.40 -14.27 6.86
N LEU A 117 1.37 -14.09 6.03
CA LEU A 117 1.45 -14.02 4.58
C LEU A 117 1.61 -12.56 4.14
N ASN A 118 2.85 -12.08 4.09
CA ASN A 118 3.11 -10.76 3.55
C ASN A 118 3.11 -10.77 2.01
N VAL A 119 2.28 -9.90 1.45
CA VAL A 119 2.25 -9.61 0.01
C VAL A 119 2.49 -8.13 -0.18
N GLU A 120 3.49 -7.79 -0.99
CA GLU A 120 3.83 -6.42 -1.32
C GLU A 120 3.24 -6.02 -2.67
N GLY A 121 2.79 -4.77 -2.76
CA GLY A 121 2.42 -4.12 -4.01
C GLY A 121 3.51 -3.17 -4.47
N GLN A 122 3.92 -3.31 -5.73
CA GLN A 122 4.68 -2.27 -6.43
C GLN A 122 3.68 -1.26 -6.99
N PHE A 123 3.91 0.02 -6.72
CA PHE A 123 3.04 1.11 -7.18
C PHE A 123 3.62 1.84 -8.38
N SER A 124 2.76 2.50 -9.16
CA SER A 124 3.17 3.34 -10.31
C SER A 124 4.03 4.55 -9.92
N SER A 125 4.13 4.85 -8.62
CA SER A 125 5.06 5.81 -8.03
C SER A 125 6.45 5.23 -7.73
N HIS A 126 6.69 3.97 -8.09
CA HIS A 126 7.89 3.17 -7.78
C HIS A 126 8.07 2.78 -6.30
N LYS A 127 7.14 3.16 -5.42
CA LYS A 127 7.14 2.71 -4.03
C LYS A 127 6.66 1.27 -3.93
N VAL A 128 7.11 0.58 -2.87
CA VAL A 128 6.69 -0.77 -2.52
C VAL A 128 6.14 -0.74 -1.12
N PHE A 129 4.92 -1.22 -0.94
CA PHE A 129 4.27 -1.28 0.37
C PHE A 129 3.52 -2.60 0.57
N PRO A 130 3.34 -3.05 1.82
CA PRO A 130 2.48 -4.20 2.10
C PRO A 130 1.05 -3.90 1.66
N LEU A 131 0.40 -4.91 1.09
CA LEU A 131 -1.02 -4.94 0.85
C LEU A 131 -1.71 -5.69 1.98
N ASP A 132 -3.02 -5.52 2.10
CA ASP A 132 -3.81 -6.18 3.14
C ASP A 132 -5.05 -6.86 2.57
N THR A 133 -5.82 -7.51 3.44
CA THR A 133 -7.04 -8.23 3.11
C THR A 133 -8.19 -7.34 2.62
N SER A 134 -8.08 -6.00 2.68
CA SER A 134 -9.05 -5.12 2.02
C SER A 134 -8.97 -5.28 0.50
N VAL A 135 -7.76 -5.41 -0.04
CA VAL A 135 -7.49 -5.52 -1.48
C VAL A 135 -6.99 -6.90 -1.93
N LEU A 136 -6.61 -7.78 -1.00
CA LEU A 136 -6.17 -9.13 -1.30
C LEU A 136 -7.19 -10.19 -0.90
N ARG A 137 -7.25 -11.26 -1.70
CA ARG A 137 -7.89 -12.52 -1.35
C ARG A 137 -6.81 -13.60 -1.29
N PHE A 138 -6.83 -14.42 -0.24
CA PHE A 138 -5.94 -15.58 -0.11
C PHE A 138 -6.71 -16.89 -0.30
N ALA A 139 -6.00 -17.92 -0.74
CA ALA A 139 -6.40 -19.31 -0.66
C ALA A 139 -5.20 -20.18 -0.27
N THR A 140 -5.50 -21.34 0.30
CA THR A 140 -4.50 -22.30 0.75
C THR A 140 -4.98 -23.71 0.42
N SER A 141 -4.06 -24.64 0.13
CA SER A 141 -4.40 -26.05 -0.06
C SER A 141 -4.79 -26.76 1.23
N ASP A 142 -4.30 -26.29 2.38
CA ASP A 142 -4.59 -26.85 3.71
C ASP A 142 -4.42 -25.77 4.79
N GLY A 143 -4.92 -26.03 5.99
CA GLY A 143 -4.93 -25.09 7.11
C GLY A 143 -6.05 -24.08 7.08
N GLN A 144 -6.02 -23.17 8.05
CA GLN A 144 -7.00 -22.12 8.21
C GLN A 144 -6.38 -20.75 7.92
N LEU A 145 -7.03 -19.97 7.05
CA LEU A 145 -6.70 -18.56 6.84
C LEU A 145 -7.45 -17.68 7.85
N ILE A 146 -6.71 -16.85 8.57
CA ILE A 146 -7.22 -15.89 9.56
C ILE A 146 -6.66 -14.52 9.18
N GLY A 147 -7.40 -13.77 8.36
CA GLY A 147 -6.90 -12.52 7.78
C GLY A 147 -5.71 -12.77 6.85
N GLN A 148 -4.52 -12.35 7.27
CA GLN A 148 -3.26 -12.58 6.55
C GLN A 148 -2.42 -13.69 7.18
N ASP A 149 -2.92 -14.42 8.17
CA ASP A 149 -2.21 -15.53 8.79
C ASP A 149 -2.72 -16.87 8.25
N LEU A 150 -1.79 -17.79 7.99
CA LEU A 150 -2.07 -19.19 7.82
C LEU A 150 -1.77 -19.95 9.12
N LEU A 151 -2.72 -20.73 9.60
CA LEU A 151 -2.56 -21.61 10.74
C LEU A 151 -2.73 -23.07 10.32
N LEU A 152 -1.68 -23.87 10.47
CA LEU A 152 -1.76 -25.32 10.33
C LEU A 152 -2.07 -25.97 11.70
N PRO A 153 -3.02 -26.90 11.77
CA PRO A 153 -3.24 -27.70 12.99
C PRO A 153 -1.99 -28.48 13.41
N LYS A 154 -1.83 -28.76 14.70
CA LYS A 154 -0.65 -29.50 15.22
C LYS A 154 -0.52 -30.91 14.64
N GLN A 155 -1.66 -31.54 14.35
CA GLN A 155 -1.78 -32.89 13.79
C GLN A 155 -1.76 -32.94 12.26
N ASP A 156 -1.58 -31.80 11.59
CA ASP A 156 -1.42 -31.78 10.13
C ASP A 156 -0.26 -32.68 9.68
N THR A 157 -0.42 -33.35 8.54
CA THR A 157 0.60 -34.24 7.96
C THR A 157 1.15 -33.73 6.64
N SER A 158 0.66 -32.60 6.16
CA SER A 158 1.10 -31.98 4.91
C SER A 158 2.60 -31.66 4.95
N LYS A 159 3.31 -31.98 3.86
CA LYS A 159 4.75 -31.69 3.71
C LYS A 159 5.01 -30.29 3.16
N SER A 160 4.04 -29.73 2.46
CA SER A 160 4.07 -28.42 1.84
C SER A 160 2.66 -27.89 1.68
N ILE A 161 2.52 -26.57 1.69
CA ILE A 161 1.26 -25.88 1.48
C ILE A 161 1.36 -25.03 0.22
N ILE A 162 0.35 -25.12 -0.64
CA ILE A 162 0.19 -24.17 -1.75
C ILE A 162 -0.55 -22.96 -1.19
N ILE A 163 0.03 -21.77 -1.37
CA ILE A 163 -0.58 -20.50 -1.00
C ILE A 163 -0.78 -19.68 -2.26
N GLU A 164 -1.99 -19.13 -2.38
CA GLU A 164 -2.40 -18.30 -3.52
C GLU A 164 -2.89 -16.94 -3.02
N ALA A 165 -2.60 -15.89 -3.79
CA ALA A 165 -3.09 -14.55 -3.54
C ALA A 165 -3.57 -13.88 -4.82
N TRP A 166 -4.73 -13.21 -4.75
CA TRP A 166 -5.29 -12.41 -5.84
C TRP A 166 -5.47 -10.97 -5.39
N TYR A 167 -5.10 -10.03 -6.25
CA TYR A 167 -5.46 -8.63 -6.09
C TYR A 167 -6.91 -8.41 -6.56
N LYS A 168 -7.83 -8.14 -5.63
CA LYS A 168 -9.27 -8.01 -5.93
C LYS A 168 -9.58 -6.99 -7.03
N PRO A 169 -8.93 -5.81 -7.09
CA PRO A 169 -9.20 -4.84 -8.15
C PRO A 169 -8.77 -5.27 -9.55
N ASN A 170 -7.80 -6.17 -9.67
CA ASN A 170 -7.32 -6.68 -10.95
C ASN A 170 -6.83 -8.11 -10.79
N SER A 171 -7.69 -9.07 -11.16
CA SER A 171 -7.43 -10.50 -11.04
C SER A 171 -6.28 -11.01 -11.90
N ASN A 172 -5.76 -10.21 -12.84
CA ASN A 172 -4.53 -10.55 -13.58
C ASN A 172 -3.30 -10.55 -12.67
N TYR A 173 -3.36 -9.87 -11.53
CA TYR A 173 -2.33 -9.96 -10.50
C TYR A 173 -2.66 -11.13 -9.56
N TYR A 174 -2.02 -12.24 -9.86
CA TYR A 174 -2.15 -13.52 -9.16
C TYR A 174 -0.77 -14.04 -8.78
N LEU A 175 -0.67 -14.57 -7.57
CA LEU A 175 0.53 -15.22 -7.05
C LEU A 175 0.20 -16.63 -6.60
N ARG A 176 1.14 -17.54 -6.83
CA ARG A 176 1.12 -18.90 -6.30
C ARG A 176 2.51 -19.26 -5.82
N THR A 177 2.59 -19.80 -4.61
CA THR A 177 3.83 -20.30 -4.03
C THR A 177 3.60 -21.62 -3.32
N VAL A 178 4.65 -22.42 -3.17
CA VAL A 178 4.66 -23.67 -2.42
C VAL A 178 5.63 -23.49 -1.26
N VAL A 179 5.13 -23.56 -0.04
CA VAL A 179 5.94 -23.39 1.17
C VAL A 179 6.03 -24.73 1.90
N PRO A 180 7.24 -25.24 2.17
CA PRO A 180 7.41 -26.47 2.93
C PRO A 180 6.92 -26.31 4.37
N VAL A 181 6.44 -27.41 4.96
CA VAL A 181 6.10 -27.48 6.38
C VAL A 181 7.28 -28.08 7.12
N LYS A 182 7.69 -27.48 8.24
CA LYS A 182 8.78 -27.97 9.06
C LYS A 182 8.44 -29.37 9.60
N GLN A 183 9.27 -30.37 9.30
CA GLN A 183 9.06 -31.76 9.70
C GLN A 183 9.82 -32.14 10.98
N ALA A 184 11.01 -31.56 11.18
CA ALA A 184 11.80 -31.82 12.37
C ALA A 184 11.23 -31.06 13.58
N PRO A 185 11.20 -31.69 14.77
CA PRO A 185 10.84 -31.00 16.01
C PRO A 185 11.77 -29.80 16.25
N ASP A 186 11.28 -28.79 16.97
CA ASP A 186 12.13 -27.69 17.40
C ASP A 186 13.24 -28.26 18.30
N ASN A 187 14.49 -27.92 17.98
CA ASN A 187 15.64 -28.38 18.75
C ASN A 187 15.78 -27.49 19.99
N ASP A 188 15.05 -27.84 21.05
CA ASP A 188 15.06 -27.12 22.34
C ASP A 188 16.42 -27.21 23.06
N SER A 189 17.37 -28.02 22.55
CA SER A 189 18.70 -28.22 23.14
C SER A 189 19.62 -27.00 23.07
N LEU A 190 19.20 -25.89 22.43
CA LEU A 190 19.95 -24.64 22.40
C LEU A 190 19.57 -23.66 23.52
N LEU A 191 18.61 -23.99 24.38
CA LEU A 191 18.45 -23.28 25.66
C LEU A 191 19.63 -23.70 26.54
N THR A 192 20.76 -23.02 26.34
CA THR A 192 21.90 -23.14 27.24
C THR A 192 21.42 -22.57 28.57
N ASP A 193 21.41 -23.40 29.60
CA ASP A 193 21.26 -22.97 30.98
C ASP A 193 22.11 -21.68 31.19
N PRO A 194 21.51 -20.54 31.58
CA PRO A 194 22.23 -19.28 31.73
C PRO A 194 23.51 -19.41 32.57
N ASP A 195 23.51 -20.36 33.52
CA ASP A 195 24.63 -20.66 34.41
C ASP A 195 25.80 -21.40 33.73
N GLN A 196 25.60 -21.92 32.51
CA GLN A 196 26.64 -22.60 31.73
C GLN A 196 27.40 -21.67 30.77
N LEU A 197 26.87 -20.48 30.46
CA LEU A 197 27.53 -19.49 29.59
C LEU A 197 28.83 -18.91 30.18
N PHE A 198 29.00 -18.97 31.50
CA PHE A 198 30.13 -18.33 32.20
C PHE A 198 31.16 -19.30 32.80
N LYS A 199 31.04 -20.62 32.58
CA LYS A 199 32.04 -21.57 33.09
C LYS A 199 33.33 -21.49 32.26
N LYS A 200 34.30 -20.70 32.73
CA LYS A 200 35.67 -20.68 32.20
C LYS A 200 36.23 -22.11 32.18
N LYS A 201 36.61 -22.59 30.99
CA LYS A 201 37.43 -23.80 30.83
C LYS A 201 38.70 -23.64 31.68
N LYS A 202 38.87 -24.48 32.71
CA LYS A 202 40.17 -24.66 33.37
C LYS A 202 41.14 -25.23 32.33
N ARG A 203 42.21 -24.49 32.02
CA ARG A 203 43.34 -25.02 31.25
C ARG A 203 44.08 -25.99 32.16
N ASN A 204 44.22 -27.23 31.70
CA ASN A 204 45.28 -28.13 32.16
C ASN A 204 46.62 -27.71 31.55
#